data_AF-A0A659S131-F1
#
_entry.id   AF-A0A659S131-F1
#
_cell.length_a   1.000
_cell.length_b   1.000
_cell.length_c   1.000
_cell.angle_alpha   90.00
_cell.angle_beta   90.00
_cell.angle_gamma   90.00
#
_symmetry.space_group_name_H-M   'P 1'
#
loop_
_entity.id
_entity.type
_entity.pdbx_description
1 polymer ?
#
loop_
_entity_poly.entity_id
_entity_poly.type
_entity_poly.pdbx_seq_one_letter_code
_entity_poly.pdbx_strand_id
1 'polypeptide(L)' 'PRRTLLAASAASDVYKSQKLHWSCGYSGVPRMKNLCQLIEQQLRSGVHEEELEPEFLELLDEMDNVAREAKKILG' A
#
# COMPACT_ATOMS: atom_id res chain seq x y z
N PRO A 1 11.11 -19.72 3.28
CA PRO A 1 12.01 -18.54 3.17
C PRO A 1 12.01 -17.84 1.80
N ARG A 2 12.19 -18.52 0.66
CA ARG A 2 12.24 -17.84 -0.66
C ARG A 2 10.90 -17.31 -1.20
N ARG A 3 9.77 -17.86 -0.74
CA ARG A 3 8.43 -17.51 -1.25
C ARG A 3 7.91 -16.19 -0.67
N THR A 4 8.21 -15.93 0.61
CA THR A 4 7.89 -14.67 1.30
C THR A 4 8.71 -13.51 0.75
N LEU A 5 9.99 -13.75 0.43
CA LEU A 5 10.87 -12.74 -0.18
C LEU A 5 10.37 -12.22 -1.53
N LEU A 6 9.85 -13.11 -2.39
CA LEU A 6 9.26 -12.76 -3.68
C LEU A 6 7.93 -12.01 -3.53
N ALA A 7 7.14 -12.33 -2.51
CA ALA A 7 5.88 -11.66 -2.22
C ALA A 7 6.12 -10.24 -1.71
N ALA A 8 7.06 -10.07 -0.77
CA ALA A 8 7.45 -8.77 -0.22
C ALA A 8 8.01 -7.83 -1.29
N SER A 9 8.90 -8.31 -2.17
CA SER A 9 9.44 -7.48 -3.25
C SER A 9 8.36 -7.07 -4.25
N ALA A 10 7.46 -8.00 -4.60
CA ALA A 10 6.33 -7.70 -5.49
C ALA A 10 5.38 -6.68 -4.85
N ALA A 11 5.11 -6.80 -3.55
CA ALA A 11 4.26 -5.87 -2.82
C ALA A 11 4.88 -4.46 -2.74
N SER A 12 6.20 -4.36 -2.50
CA SER A 12 6.95 -3.10 -2.51
C SER A 12 6.92 -2.41 -3.89
N ASP A 13 7.01 -3.19 -4.98
CA ASP A 13 6.95 -2.65 -6.34
C ASP A 13 5.55 -2.18 -6.74
N VAL A 14 4.52 -2.92 -6.32
CA VAL A 14 3.12 -2.47 -6.48
C VAL A 14 2.86 -1.21 -5.65
N TYR A 15 3.36 -1.16 -4.41
CA TYR A 15 3.29 0.03 -3.55
C TYR A 15 3.88 1.27 -4.23
N LYS A 16 5.10 1.18 -4.78
CA LYS A 16 5.76 2.31 -5.48
C LYS A 16 4.99 2.77 -6.70
N SER A 17 4.54 1.83 -7.54
CA SER A 17 3.81 2.13 -8.78
C SER A 17 2.53 2.89 -8.48
N GLN A 18 1.85 2.47 -7.43
CA GLN A 18 0.60 3.06 -7.06
C GLN A 18 0.75 4.32 -6.19
N LYS A 19 1.86 4.49 -5.46
CA LYS A 19 2.23 5.76 -4.80
C LYS A 19 2.24 6.93 -5.77
N LEU A 20 2.74 6.69 -6.98
CA LEU A 20 2.65 7.66 -8.08
C LEU A 20 1.21 7.91 -8.51
N HIS A 21 0.40 6.85 -8.63
CA HIS A 21 -1.02 6.96 -8.98
C HIS A 21 -1.83 7.78 -7.95
N TRP A 22 -1.65 7.55 -6.64
CA TRP A 22 -2.37 8.28 -5.60
C TRP A 22 -1.84 9.68 -5.34
N SER A 23 -0.57 9.97 -5.65
CA SER A 23 -0.05 11.36 -5.59
C SER A 23 -0.87 12.31 -6.47
N CYS A 24 -1.57 11.78 -7.48
CA CYS A 24 -2.48 12.51 -8.36
C CYS A 24 -3.91 12.67 -7.78
N GLY A 25 -4.28 11.93 -6.73
CA GLY A 25 -5.66 11.80 -6.29
C GLY A 25 -5.85 11.43 -4.81
N TYR A 26 -5.09 12.04 -3.88
CA TYR A 26 -5.33 11.89 -2.43
C TYR A 26 -6.64 12.60 -2.00
N SER A 27 -7.77 12.12 -2.51
CA SER A 27 -9.12 12.54 -2.14
C SER A 27 -9.68 11.61 -1.05
N GLY A 28 -9.37 11.90 0.21
CA GLY A 28 -10.31 11.61 1.31
C GLY A 28 -10.26 10.25 2.04
N VAL A 29 -9.22 9.42 1.86
CA VAL A 29 -9.10 8.12 2.56
C VAL A 29 -8.04 8.16 3.69
N PRO A 30 -8.44 8.48 4.94
CA PRO A 30 -7.51 8.62 6.07
C PRO A 30 -6.82 7.29 6.44
N ARG A 31 -7.47 6.15 6.19
CA ARG A 31 -6.94 4.81 6.49
C ARG A 31 -5.71 4.47 5.65
N MET A 32 -5.76 4.73 4.33
CA MET A 32 -4.60 4.58 3.43
C MET A 32 -3.43 5.49 3.80
N LYS A 33 -3.70 6.74 4.21
CA LYS A 33 -2.64 7.68 4.61
C LYS A 33 -1.85 7.16 5.81
N ASN A 34 -2.54 6.62 6.81
CA ASN A 34 -1.90 6.07 8.00
C ASN A 34 -1.02 4.86 7.65
N LEU A 35 -1.51 3.94 6.82
CA LEU A 35 -0.73 2.78 6.37
C LEU A 35 0.51 3.19 5.56
N CYS A 36 0.37 4.14 4.62
CA CYS A 36 1.50 4.70 3.89
C CYS A 36 2.56 5.31 4.82
N GLN A 37 2.14 6.07 5.83
CA GLN A 37 3.06 6.69 6.79
C GLN A 37 3.75 5.65 7.67
N LEU A 38 3.02 4.62 8.13
CA LEU A 38 3.59 3.53 8.91
C LEU A 38 4.67 2.79 8.11
N ILE A 39 4.36 2.40 6.88
CA ILE A 39 5.31 1.71 5.98
C ILE A 39 6.54 2.60 5.72
N GLU A 40 6.38 3.88 5.42
CA GLU A 40 7.52 4.80 5.23
C GLU A 40 8.38 4.94 6.50
N GLN A 41 7.76 5.00 7.68
CA GLN A 41 8.47 5.09 8.95
C GLN A 41 9.26 3.81 9.24
N GLN A 42 8.68 2.65 8.98
CA GLN A 42 9.34 1.37 9.18
C GLN A 42 10.50 1.16 8.20
N LEU A 43 10.30 1.48 6.91
CA LEU A 43 11.37 1.46 5.92
C LEU A 43 12.51 2.41 6.27
N ARG A 44 12.21 3.62 6.77
CA ARG A 44 13.23 4.57 7.27
C ARG A 44 13.95 4.07 8.51
N SER A 45 13.26 3.31 9.36
CA SER A 45 13.84 2.68 10.55
C SER A 45 14.71 1.46 10.21
N GLY A 46 14.76 1.06 8.94
CA GLY A 46 15.55 -0.09 8.47
C GLY A 46 14.84 -1.43 8.59
N VAL A 47 13.52 -1.44 8.81
CA VAL A 47 12.72 -2.66 8.81
C VAL A 47 12.71 -3.26 7.40
N HIS A 48 12.91 -4.58 7.32
CA HIS A 48 12.92 -5.29 6.05
C HIS A 48 11.51 -5.37 5.45
N GLU A 49 11.42 -5.30 4.12
CA GLU A 49 10.15 -5.40 3.39
C GLU A 49 9.39 -6.70 3.70
N GLU A 50 10.11 -7.77 4.05
CA GLU A 50 9.53 -9.06 4.49
C GLU A 50 8.72 -8.94 5.78
N GLU A 51 9.13 -8.06 6.70
CA GLU A 51 8.40 -7.82 7.95
C GLU A 51 7.19 -6.91 7.72
N LEU A 52 7.20 -6.14 6.63
CA LEU A 52 6.13 -5.21 6.25
C LEU A 52 5.10 -5.82 5.28
N GLU A 53 5.26 -7.10 4.94
CA GLU A 53 4.30 -7.85 4.13
C GLU A 53 2.83 -7.68 4.60
N PRO A 54 2.49 -7.76 5.91
CA PRO A 54 1.10 -7.59 6.33
C PRO A 54 0.57 -6.16 6.12
N GLU A 55 1.36 -5.12 6.37
CA GLU A 55 0.98 -3.73 6.15
C GLU A 55 0.79 -3.42 4.66
N PHE A 56 1.66 -3.98 3.80
CA PHE A 56 1.51 -3.85 2.36
C PHE A 56 0.23 -4.52 1.86
N LEU A 57 -0.08 -5.73 2.35
CA LEU A 57 -1.33 -6.42 2.01
C LEU A 57 -2.56 -5.64 2.46
N GLU A 58 -2.56 -5.08 3.67
CA GLU A 58 -3.69 -4.28 4.18
C GLU A 58 -3.87 -2.99 3.37
N LEU A 59 -2.77 -2.37 2.93
CA LEU A 59 -2.82 -1.20 2.04
C LEU A 59 -3.44 -1.57 0.69
N LEU A 60 -3.03 -2.68 0.08
CA LEU A 60 -3.59 -3.17 -1.19
C LEU A 60 -5.10 -3.42 -1.07
N ASP A 61 -5.53 -4.03 0.03
CA ASP A 61 -6.94 -4.35 0.25
C ASP A 61 -7.78 -3.08 0.47
N GLU A 62 -7.25 -2.10 1.20
CA GLU A 62 -7.87 -0.79 1.36
C GLU A 62 -7.96 -0.05 0.02
N MET A 63 -6.94 -0.12 -0.83
CA MET A 63 -6.99 0.49 -2.17
C MET A 63 -8.07 -0.13 -3.05
N ASP A 64 -8.18 -1.46 -3.05
CA ASP A 64 -9.24 -2.15 -3.78
C ASP A 64 -10.61 -1.72 -3.25
N ASN A 65 -10.73 -1.49 -1.94
CA ASN A 65 -11.93 -0.96 -1.34
C ASN A 65 -12.25 0.46 -1.85
N VAL A 66 -11.26 1.34 -1.91
CA VAL A 66 -11.41 2.71 -2.43
C VAL A 66 -11.75 2.70 -3.92
N ALA A 67 -11.09 1.86 -4.72
CA ALA A 67 -11.37 1.73 -6.15
C ALA A 67 -12.81 1.23 -6.39
N ARG A 68 -13.27 0.25 -5.59
CA ARG A 68 -14.66 -0.23 -5.62
C ARG A 68 -15.64 0.88 -5.25
N GLU A 69 -15.37 1.65 -4.21
CA GLU A 69 -16.26 2.71 -3.74
C GLU A 69 -16.28 3.90 -4.70
N ALA A 70 -15.13 4.30 -5.24
CA ALA A 70 -15.04 5.32 -6.29
C ALA A 70 -15.83 4.93 -7.54
N LYS A 71 -15.78 3.64 -7.92
CA LYS A 71 -16.58 3.12 -9.04
C LYS A 71 -18.08 3.13 -8.77
N LYS A 72 -18.52 3.00 -7.51
CA LYS A 72 -19.94 3.15 -7.13
C LYS A 72 -20.41 4.61 -7.15
N ILE A 73 -19.54 5.56 -6.83
CA ILE A 73 -19.88 7.00 -6.81
C ILE A 73 -19.92 7.58 -8.24
N LEU A 74 -19.06 7.08 -9.12
CA LEU A 74 -18.97 7.51 -10.53
C LEU A 74 -19.89 6.72 -11.49
N GLY A 75 -20.63 5.73 -10.99
CA GLY A 75 -21.65 4.97 -11.73
C GLY A 75 -23.05 5.37 -11.34
#